data_AF-A0A979FAA0-F1
#
_entry.id   AF-A0A979FAA0-F1
#
_cell.length_a   1.000
_cell.length_b   1.000
_cell.length_c   1.000
_cell.angle_alpha   90.00
_cell.angle_beta   90.00
_cell.angle_gamma   90.00
#
_symmetry.space_group_name_H-M   'P 1'
#
loop_
_entity.id
_entity.type
_entity.pdbx_description
1 polymer ?
#
loop_
_entity_poly.entity_id
_entity_poly.type
_entity_poly.pdbx_seq_one_letter_code
_entity_poly.pdbx_strand_id
1 'polypeptide(L)'
;MSAVSAGPLTEEQLAAIQDEQVLNDMLDKATDFEERRMIRAAMRELLKKKREQRDRERAARQENLRQQGVCAGPKPANGPSNVQQHTHKTAQVKSPCPAPAGSLPKTSGSVAAGVRVPRGSALGGPNTKDVKQMLLDWCKAKTEPYEGVNIHNFSSSWADGLAFCALVHRFFPEGFEYCTLDPYDRKANFEKAFRTAETLGGCPRLLDVDDLLRMREPDWKCVYTYVQEFYRCLVEKGLVKTKQKTP
;
A
#
# COMPACT_ATOMS: atom_id res chain seq x y z
N MET A 1 35.74 43.75 15.42
CA MET A 1 35.25 42.40 15.75
C MET A 1 34.24 42.56 16.87
N SER A 2 32.95 42.59 16.55
CA SER A 2 31.90 42.88 17.53
C SER A 2 31.62 41.63 18.35
N ALA A 3 31.81 41.74 19.67
CA ALA A 3 31.47 40.70 20.63
C ALA A 3 29.95 40.57 20.71
N VAL A 4 29.41 39.39 20.37
CA VAL A 4 28.01 39.04 20.65
C VAL A 4 27.96 38.63 22.11
N SER A 5 27.46 39.54 22.94
CA SER A 5 27.13 39.29 24.34
C SER A 5 26.06 38.20 24.41
N ALA A 6 26.33 37.11 25.13
CA ALA A 6 25.34 36.10 25.47
C ALA A 6 24.37 36.69 26.50
N GLY A 7 23.32 37.34 26.00
CA GLY A 7 22.15 37.70 26.81
C GLY A 7 21.28 36.47 27.12
N PRO A 8 20.32 36.59 28.07
CA PRO A 8 19.40 35.50 28.41
C PRO A 8 18.64 35.03 27.17
N LEU A 9 18.56 33.71 26.98
CA LEU A 9 17.87 33.08 25.86
C LEU A 9 16.41 33.58 25.79
N THR A 10 16.06 34.26 24.71
CA THR A 10 14.70 34.79 24.54
C THR A 10 13.76 33.72 23.97
N GLU A 11 12.47 33.81 24.32
CA GLU A 11 11.42 32.90 23.83
C GLU A 11 11.35 32.85 22.30
N GLU A 12 11.52 34.01 21.66
CA GLU A 12 11.45 34.16 20.20
C GLU A 12 12.63 33.49 19.50
N GLN A 13 13.84 33.56 20.07
CA GLN A 13 15.00 32.84 19.55
C GLN A 13 14.81 31.33 19.60
N LEU A 14 14.20 30.81 20.67
CA LEU A 14 13.91 29.38 20.78
C LEU A 14 12.80 28.93 19.83
N ALA A 15 11.77 29.77 19.63
CA ALA A 15 10.67 29.49 18.70
C ALA A 15 11.09 29.49 17.22
N ALA A 16 12.16 30.22 16.87
CA ALA A 16 12.72 30.25 15.53
C ALA A 16 13.50 28.97 15.15
N ILE A 17 13.92 28.17 16.14
CA ILE A 17 14.69 26.95 15.91
C ILE A 17 13.77 25.86 15.36
N GLN A 18 14.11 25.35 14.17
CA GLN A 18 13.37 24.27 13.49
C GLN A 18 14.02 22.90 13.67
N ASP A 19 15.25 22.86 14.18
CA ASP A 19 16.02 21.64 14.36
C ASP A 19 15.89 21.10 15.79
N GLU A 20 15.37 19.88 15.90
CA GLU A 20 15.19 19.16 17.16
C GLU A 20 16.53 18.83 17.83
N GLN A 21 17.59 18.56 17.06
CA GLN A 21 18.93 18.28 17.59
C GLN A 21 19.52 19.52 18.26
N VAL A 22 19.31 20.70 17.68
CA VAL A 22 19.78 21.97 18.26
C VAL A 22 19.09 22.23 19.60
N LEU A 23 17.77 22.02 19.69
CA LEU A 23 17.05 22.18 20.96
C LEU A 23 17.48 21.14 22.02
N ASN A 24 17.76 19.89 21.63
CA ASN A 24 18.28 18.87 22.55
C ASN A 24 19.69 19.23 23.06
N ASP A 25 20.60 19.65 22.18
CA ASP A 25 21.95 20.07 22.56
C ASP A 25 21.93 21.31 23.47
N MET A 26 21.03 22.25 23.21
CA MET A 26 20.79 23.38 24.12
C MET A 26 20.22 22.93 25.46
N LEU A 27 19.33 21.93 25.48
CA LEU A 27 18.75 21.38 26.70
C LEU A 27 19.80 20.69 27.59
N ASP A 28 20.80 20.06 26.97
CA ASP A 28 21.91 19.38 27.66
C ASP A 28 22.95 20.37 28.20
N LYS A 29 23.13 21.52 27.54
CA LYS A 29 24.05 22.59 27.95
C LYS A 29 23.43 23.59 28.92
N ALA A 30 22.09 23.69 28.98
CA ALA A 30 21.39 24.61 29.86
C ALA A 30 21.47 24.20 31.34
N THR A 31 21.95 25.10 32.18
CA THR A 31 22.03 24.92 33.63
C THR A 31 20.93 25.69 34.38
N ASP A 32 20.36 26.72 33.75
CA ASP A 32 19.25 27.50 34.31
C ASP A 32 17.90 26.78 34.14
N PHE A 33 17.07 26.87 35.19
CA PHE A 33 15.77 26.21 35.21
C PHE A 33 14.78 26.82 34.22
N GLU A 34 14.77 28.15 34.11
CA GLU A 34 13.87 28.87 33.21
C GLU A 34 14.29 28.64 31.76
N GLU A 35 15.59 28.68 31.44
CA GLU A 35 16.11 28.29 30.11
C GLU A 35 15.69 26.86 29.75
N ARG A 36 15.86 25.90 30.66
CA ARG A 36 15.47 24.49 30.43
C ARG A 36 13.96 24.33 30.23
N ARG A 37 13.14 25.13 30.94
CA ARG A 37 11.69 25.16 30.78
C ARG A 37 11.30 25.68 29.40
N MET A 38 11.93 26.77 28.96
CA MET A 38 11.67 27.41 27.67
C MET A 38 12.09 26.51 26.50
N ILE A 39 13.26 25.86 26.58
CA ILE A 39 13.72 24.91 25.57
C ILE A 39 12.74 23.72 25.44
N ARG A 40 12.25 23.17 26.56
CA ARG A 40 11.23 22.10 26.53
C ARG A 40 9.90 22.57 25.93
N ALA A 41 9.51 23.83 26.17
CA ALA A 41 8.31 24.40 25.57
C ALA A 41 8.46 24.56 24.05
N ALA A 42 9.60 25.08 23.60
CA ALA A 42 9.93 25.18 22.19
C ALA A 42 9.96 23.81 21.50
N MET A 43 10.51 22.76 22.13
CA MET A 43 10.47 21.40 21.59
C MET A 43 9.03 20.87 21.43
N ARG A 44 8.15 21.10 22.40
CA ARG A 44 6.73 20.70 22.30
C ARG A 44 6.05 21.41 21.14
N GLU A 45 6.25 22.72 21.02
CA GLU A 45 5.68 23.50 19.92
C GLU A 45 6.29 23.11 18.57
N LEU A 46 7.58 22.79 18.49
CA LEU A 46 8.21 22.31 17.25
C LEU A 46 7.61 20.98 16.79
N LEU A 47 7.44 20.01 17.68
CA LEU A 47 6.83 18.72 17.36
C LEU A 47 5.35 18.86 17.01
N LYS A 48 4.62 19.74 17.71
CA LYS A 48 3.22 20.09 17.41
C LYS A 48 3.10 20.75 16.05
N LYS A 49 3.95 21.74 15.75
CA LYS A 49 4.01 22.42 14.46
C LYS A 49 4.38 21.47 13.33
N LYS A 50 5.30 20.52 13.56
CA LYS A 50 5.64 19.47 12.59
C LYS A 50 4.48 18.52 12.32
N ARG A 51 3.65 18.21 13.34
CA ARG A 51 2.40 17.45 13.16
C ARG A 51 1.37 18.28 12.38
N GLU A 52 1.09 19.50 12.81
CA GLU A 52 0.15 20.40 12.13
C GLU A 52 0.56 20.69 10.69
N GLN A 53 1.85 20.82 10.41
CA GLN A 53 2.37 21.02 9.06
C GLN A 53 2.06 19.82 8.18
N ARG A 54 2.29 18.59 8.68
CA ARG A 54 1.89 17.38 7.95
C ARG A 54 0.38 17.33 7.75
N ASP A 55 -0.41 17.70 8.75
CA ASP A 55 -1.88 17.70 8.64
C ASP A 55 -2.38 18.78 7.66
N ARG A 56 -1.76 19.96 7.63
CA ARG A 56 -2.03 21.02 6.66
C ARG A 56 -1.62 20.63 5.25
N GLU A 57 -0.46 19.99 5.09
CA GLU A 57 0.00 19.49 3.79
C GLU A 57 -0.94 18.42 3.25
N ARG A 58 -1.40 17.51 4.11
CA ARG A 58 -2.44 16.52 3.78
C ARG A 58 -3.77 17.18 3.42
N ALA A 59 -4.22 18.17 4.19
CA ALA A 59 -5.45 18.91 3.90
C ALA A 59 -5.37 19.68 2.58
N ALA A 60 -4.24 20.34 2.31
CA ALA A 60 -4.00 21.03 1.05
C ALA A 60 -3.97 20.06 -0.13
N ARG A 61 -3.34 18.89 0.06
CA ARG A 61 -3.32 17.82 -0.94
C ARG A 61 -4.72 17.23 -1.16
N GLN A 62 -5.52 17.08 -0.10
CA GLN A 62 -6.91 16.66 -0.17
C GLN A 62 -7.73 17.67 -0.98
N GLU A 63 -7.60 18.96 -0.71
CA GLU A 63 -8.27 20.01 -1.47
C GLU A 63 -7.88 19.96 -2.95
N ASN A 64 -6.59 19.78 -3.23
CA ASN A 64 -6.08 19.63 -4.59
C ASN A 64 -6.65 18.39 -5.29
N LEU A 65 -6.72 17.23 -4.62
CA LEU A 65 -7.35 16.02 -5.17
C LEU A 65 -8.87 16.18 -5.37
N ARG A 66 -9.56 16.93 -4.50
CA ARG A 66 -10.99 17.26 -4.67
C ARG A 66 -11.21 18.13 -5.89
N GLN A 67 -10.34 19.11 -6.14
CA GLN A 67 -10.37 19.94 -7.35
C GLN A 67 -10.05 19.13 -8.62
N GLN A 68 -9.19 18.10 -8.51
CA GLN A 68 -8.86 17.20 -9.62
C GLN A 68 -9.84 16.02 -9.80
N GLY A 69 -10.84 15.83 -8.93
CA GLY A 69 -11.82 14.75 -9.03
C GLY A 69 -11.30 13.34 -8.71
N VAL A 70 -10.15 13.21 -8.03
CA VAL A 70 -9.46 11.93 -7.79
C VAL A 70 -9.87 11.27 -6.46
N CYS A 71 -10.59 12.00 -5.58
CA CYS A 71 -11.10 11.47 -4.31
C CYS A 71 -12.28 10.50 -4.46
N ALA A 72 -12.91 10.44 -5.63
CA ALA A 72 -13.87 9.37 -5.90
C ALA A 72 -13.06 8.10 -6.19
N GLY A 73 -13.09 7.13 -5.27
CA GLY A 73 -12.64 5.78 -5.57
C GLY A 73 -13.16 5.38 -6.96
N PRO A 74 -12.34 4.77 -7.84
CA PRO A 74 -12.75 4.65 -9.24
C PRO A 74 -14.08 3.91 -9.31
N LYS A 75 -15.07 4.51 -9.98
CA LYS A 75 -16.38 3.88 -10.19
C LYS A 75 -16.15 2.42 -10.64
N PRO A 76 -16.86 1.44 -10.07
CA PRO A 76 -16.78 0.08 -10.56
C PRO A 76 -17.24 0.10 -12.02
N ALA A 77 -16.28 -0.04 -12.95
CA ALA A 77 -16.58 -0.23 -14.36
C ALA A 77 -17.19 -1.63 -14.53
N ASN A 78 -18.51 -1.73 -14.34
CA ASN A 78 -19.34 -2.84 -14.75
C ASN A 78 -20.66 -2.28 -15.25
N GLY A 79 -20.70 -1.98 -16.56
CA GLY A 79 -21.89 -1.61 -17.34
C GLY A 79 -21.70 -2.02 -18.81
N PRO A 80 -22.76 -2.36 -19.55
CA PRO A 80 -22.76 -3.43 -20.55
C PRO A 80 -22.28 -3.02 -21.95
N SER A 81 -21.82 -4.03 -22.68
CA SER A 81 -21.50 -4.00 -24.12
C SER A 81 -22.69 -3.57 -24.97
N ASN A 82 -22.46 -2.79 -26.05
CA ASN A 82 -22.97 -3.21 -27.35
C ASN A 82 -22.11 -2.70 -28.52
N VAL A 83 -22.04 -3.59 -29.49
CA VAL A 83 -21.36 -3.62 -30.77
C VAL A 83 -21.98 -2.62 -31.75
N GLN A 84 -21.15 -1.89 -32.51
CA GLN A 84 -21.42 -1.69 -33.95
C GLN A 84 -20.10 -1.44 -34.69
N GLN A 85 -20.02 -2.07 -35.86
CA GLN A 85 -18.87 -2.24 -36.74
C GLN A 85 -18.67 -1.04 -37.71
N HIS A 86 -17.53 -1.12 -38.40
CA HIS A 86 -17.26 -0.70 -39.80
C HIS A 86 -16.55 0.65 -40.10
N THR A 87 -15.27 0.51 -40.50
CA THR A 87 -14.66 0.87 -41.82
C THR A 87 -13.48 1.87 -41.89
N HIS A 88 -12.35 1.30 -42.34
CA HIS A 88 -11.21 1.76 -43.16
C HIS A 88 -10.64 3.20 -43.06
N LYS A 89 -9.33 3.31 -42.78
CA LYS A 89 -8.31 3.77 -43.75
C LYS A 89 -6.86 3.59 -43.27
N THR A 90 -5.99 3.55 -44.29
CA THR A 90 -4.63 2.99 -44.43
C THR A 90 -3.50 3.99 -44.13
N ALA A 91 -2.33 3.50 -43.69
CA ALA A 91 -0.94 3.86 -44.11
C ALA A 91 0.07 3.40 -43.01
N GLN A 92 0.78 2.28 -43.15
CA GLN A 92 2.10 2.07 -43.79
C GLN A 92 3.24 3.03 -43.38
N VAL A 93 4.27 2.48 -42.70
CA VAL A 93 5.75 2.67 -42.83
C VAL A 93 6.39 1.49 -42.05
N LYS A 94 6.90 0.39 -42.66
CA LYS A 94 8.29 0.09 -43.13
C LYS A 94 9.38 0.30 -42.04
N SER A 95 10.33 -0.58 -41.69
CA SER A 95 10.80 -1.92 -42.06
C SER A 95 11.81 -2.38 -40.94
N PRO A 96 12.80 -3.30 -41.12
CA PRO A 96 12.69 -4.73 -40.84
C PRO A 96 13.74 -5.30 -39.85
N CYS A 97 13.52 -6.52 -39.36
CA CYS A 97 14.54 -7.38 -38.75
C CYS A 97 15.48 -7.99 -39.81
N PRO A 98 16.66 -8.49 -39.39
CA PRO A 98 17.18 -9.71 -39.99
C PRO A 98 17.62 -10.76 -38.96
N ALA A 99 17.37 -12.03 -39.28
CA ALA A 99 18.08 -13.19 -38.75
C ALA A 99 19.22 -13.58 -39.71
N PRO A 100 20.13 -14.46 -39.29
CA PRO A 100 20.57 -15.51 -40.22
C PRO A 100 20.55 -16.91 -39.60
N ALA A 101 20.26 -17.88 -40.46
CA ALA A 101 20.39 -19.32 -40.25
C ALA A 101 21.80 -19.80 -40.67
N GLY A 102 22.27 -20.92 -40.09
CA GLY A 102 23.47 -21.63 -40.55
C GLY A 102 23.91 -22.82 -39.69
N SER A 103 23.35 -24.01 -40.00
CA SER A 103 23.97 -25.35 -40.12
C SER A 103 24.99 -25.96 -39.10
N LEU A 104 24.55 -27.06 -38.45
CA LEU A 104 25.12 -28.44 -38.19
C LEU A 104 26.60 -28.82 -38.55
N PRO A 105 27.15 -30.03 -38.19
CA PRO A 105 26.91 -30.99 -37.08
C PRO A 105 28.21 -31.65 -36.48
N LYS A 106 28.07 -32.51 -35.45
CA LYS A 106 28.81 -33.79 -35.15
C LYS A 106 28.55 -34.20 -33.68
N THR A 107 28.57 -35.43 -33.16
CA THR A 107 28.48 -36.84 -33.57
C THR A 107 28.43 -37.66 -32.26
N SER A 108 27.80 -38.85 -32.30
CA SER A 108 28.11 -40.05 -31.50
C SER A 108 27.70 -40.16 -30.02
N GLY A 109 27.03 -41.28 -29.69
CA GLY A 109 27.30 -41.98 -28.44
C GLY A 109 26.13 -42.59 -27.64
N SER A 110 25.65 -43.75 -28.08
CA SER A 110 25.36 -44.96 -27.28
C SER A 110 24.32 -45.02 -26.11
N VAL A 111 23.35 -45.92 -26.32
CA VAL A 111 22.74 -46.96 -25.44
C VAL A 111 22.30 -46.64 -24.00
N ALA A 112 21.03 -46.92 -23.69
CA ALA A 112 20.61 -48.01 -22.77
C ALA A 112 19.09 -47.98 -22.51
N ALA A 113 18.48 -49.16 -22.58
CA ALA A 113 17.09 -49.43 -22.29
C ALA A 113 16.81 -49.43 -20.78
N GLY A 114 15.66 -48.89 -20.37
CA GLY A 114 15.14 -48.96 -19.01
C GLY A 114 13.62 -48.82 -19.01
N VAL A 115 12.92 -49.92 -18.76
CA VAL A 115 11.46 -50.01 -18.62
C VAL A 115 10.99 -49.06 -17.52
N ARG A 116 10.05 -48.16 -17.83
CA ARG A 116 9.32 -47.37 -16.83
C ARG A 116 7.81 -47.59 -16.96
N VAL A 117 7.25 -48.16 -15.90
CA VAL A 117 5.82 -48.23 -15.58
C VAL A 117 5.18 -46.83 -15.60
N PRO A 118 3.98 -46.63 -16.17
CA PRO A 118 3.27 -45.35 -16.08
C PRO A 118 2.68 -45.21 -14.67
N ARG A 119 3.27 -44.32 -13.86
CA ARG A 119 2.69 -43.88 -12.59
C ARG A 119 1.66 -42.80 -12.91
N GLY A 120 0.43 -43.03 -12.46
CA GLY A 120 -0.74 -42.23 -12.81
C GLY A 120 -0.56 -40.72 -12.58
N SER A 121 -1.15 -39.96 -13.49
CA SER A 121 -1.30 -38.51 -13.42
C SER A 121 -1.92 -38.09 -12.10
N ALA A 122 -1.11 -37.49 -11.22
CA ALA A 122 -1.62 -36.69 -10.14
C ALA A 122 -2.24 -35.42 -10.75
N LEU A 123 -3.53 -35.23 -10.49
CA LEU A 123 -4.27 -34.02 -10.83
C LEU A 123 -3.57 -32.82 -10.17
N GLY A 124 -2.92 -32.00 -10.98
CA GLY A 124 -2.29 -30.75 -10.55
C GLY A 124 -3.36 -29.73 -10.19
N GLY A 125 -3.76 -29.69 -8.91
CA GLY A 125 -4.39 -28.51 -8.35
C GLY A 125 -3.46 -27.31 -8.48
N PRO A 126 -3.99 -26.07 -8.55
CA PRO A 126 -3.15 -24.87 -8.66
C PRO A 126 -2.13 -24.84 -7.52
N ASN A 127 -0.85 -24.70 -7.87
CA ASN A 127 0.25 -24.65 -6.93
C ASN A 127 0.03 -23.47 -5.97
N THR A 128 0.17 -23.70 -4.66
CA THR A 128 -0.18 -22.70 -3.62
C THR A 128 0.64 -21.41 -3.73
N LYS A 129 1.87 -21.51 -4.26
CA LYS A 129 2.72 -20.35 -4.57
C LYS A 129 2.10 -19.46 -5.65
N ASP A 130 1.42 -20.06 -6.63
CA ASP A 130 0.80 -19.34 -7.75
C ASP A 130 -0.46 -18.61 -7.27
N VAL A 131 -1.23 -19.22 -6.36
CA VAL A 131 -2.43 -18.59 -5.76
C VAL A 131 -2.05 -17.40 -4.87
N LYS A 132 -1.02 -17.55 -4.03
CA LYS A 132 -0.51 -16.46 -3.20
C LYS A 132 -0.04 -15.28 -4.05
N GLN A 133 0.68 -15.57 -5.14
CA GLN A 133 1.15 -14.54 -6.07
C GLN A 133 0.00 -13.84 -6.79
N MET A 134 -0.99 -14.61 -7.29
CA MET A 134 -2.20 -14.05 -7.91
C MET A 134 -2.93 -13.09 -6.97
N LEU A 135 -3.09 -13.45 -5.69
CA LEU A 135 -3.75 -12.58 -4.72
C LEU A 135 -2.93 -11.32 -4.43
N LEU A 136 -1.60 -11.42 -4.38
CA LEU A 136 -0.71 -10.29 -4.19
C LEU A 136 -0.83 -9.31 -5.37
N ASP A 137 -0.80 -9.81 -6.60
CA ASP A 137 -0.94 -8.99 -7.81
C ASP A 137 -2.32 -8.36 -7.91
N TRP A 138 -3.37 -9.07 -7.47
CA TRP A 138 -4.70 -8.51 -7.34
C TRP A 138 -4.73 -7.34 -6.33
N CYS A 139 -4.12 -7.50 -5.14
CA CYS A 139 -4.03 -6.42 -4.16
C CYS A 139 -3.34 -5.19 -4.76
N LYS A 140 -2.16 -5.38 -5.38
CA LYS A 140 -1.41 -4.32 -6.06
C LYS A 140 -2.28 -3.58 -7.08
N ALA A 141 -2.95 -4.32 -7.97
CA ALA A 141 -3.79 -3.73 -9.00
C ALA A 141 -4.99 -2.95 -8.44
N LYS A 142 -5.53 -3.35 -7.29
CA LYS A 142 -6.65 -2.65 -6.64
C LYS A 142 -6.22 -1.40 -5.87
N THR A 143 -4.99 -1.40 -5.36
CA THR A 143 -4.46 -0.29 -4.57
C THR A 143 -3.53 0.66 -5.34
N GLU A 144 -3.22 0.38 -6.60
CA GLU A 144 -2.31 1.21 -7.43
C GLU A 144 -2.66 2.71 -7.43
N PRO A 145 -3.94 3.15 -7.45
CA PRO A 145 -4.28 4.57 -7.42
C PRO A 145 -4.14 5.23 -6.03
N TYR A 146 -3.88 4.45 -4.98
CA TYR A 146 -3.86 4.95 -3.61
C TYR A 146 -2.46 5.38 -3.23
N GLU A 147 -2.37 6.62 -2.78
CA GLU A 147 -1.12 7.15 -2.29
C GLU A 147 -0.72 6.56 -0.93
N GLY A 148 0.59 6.45 -0.70
CA GLY A 148 1.14 5.90 0.54
C GLY A 148 1.03 4.38 0.63
N VAL A 149 0.53 3.69 -0.39
CA VAL A 149 0.39 2.22 -0.40
C VAL A 149 1.25 1.60 -1.49
N ASN A 150 2.16 0.71 -1.09
CA ASN A 150 2.97 -0.07 -2.01
C ASN A 150 3.12 -1.52 -1.50
N ILE A 151 2.32 -2.42 -2.09
CA ILE A 151 2.18 -3.79 -1.61
C ILE A 151 3.20 -4.70 -2.29
N HIS A 152 4.22 -5.15 -1.56
CA HIS A 152 5.24 -6.10 -2.05
C HIS A 152 5.12 -7.48 -1.42
N ASN A 153 4.44 -7.57 -0.28
CA ASN A 153 4.30 -8.79 0.50
C ASN A 153 3.00 -8.76 1.31
N PHE A 154 2.76 -9.79 2.13
CA PHE A 154 1.63 -9.86 3.07
C PHE A 154 2.05 -9.56 4.52
N SER A 155 3.15 -8.83 4.75
CA SER A 155 3.64 -8.54 6.10
C SER A 155 3.90 -7.05 6.24
N SER A 156 5.15 -6.59 6.10
CA SER A 156 5.55 -5.19 6.29
C SER A 156 4.75 -4.17 5.45
N SER A 157 4.31 -4.53 4.24
CA SER A 157 3.46 -3.67 3.40
C SER A 157 2.08 -3.36 4.00
N TRP A 158 1.69 -4.05 5.07
CA TRP A 158 0.38 -3.94 5.73
C TRP A 158 0.50 -3.41 7.17
N ALA A 159 1.71 -3.10 7.63
CA ALA A 159 1.99 -2.80 9.03
C ALA A 159 1.35 -1.49 9.52
N ASP A 160 1.14 -0.52 8.64
CA ASP A 160 0.55 0.78 8.97
C ASP A 160 -0.98 0.84 8.84
N GLY A 161 -1.59 -0.24 8.34
CA GLY A 161 -3.03 -0.34 8.10
C GLY A 161 -3.54 0.36 6.84
N LEU A 162 -2.70 1.12 6.12
CA LEU A 162 -3.13 1.84 4.92
C LEU A 162 -3.46 0.88 3.77
N ALA A 163 -2.71 -0.20 3.61
CA ALA A 163 -3.00 -1.21 2.59
C ALA A 163 -4.39 -1.86 2.79
N PHE A 164 -4.78 -2.14 4.04
CA PHE A 164 -6.13 -2.61 4.35
C PHE A 164 -7.18 -1.54 4.04
N CYS A 165 -6.94 -0.29 4.45
CA CYS A 165 -7.84 0.82 4.17
C CYS A 165 -8.05 1.03 2.66
N ALA A 166 -6.98 1.08 1.88
CA ALA A 166 -7.04 1.27 0.43
C ALA A 166 -7.82 0.15 -0.26
N LEU A 167 -7.56 -1.09 0.13
CA LEU A 167 -8.23 -2.24 -0.47
C LEU A 167 -9.73 -2.25 -0.16
N VAL A 168 -10.12 -1.97 1.08
CA VAL A 168 -11.54 -1.90 1.49
C VAL A 168 -12.24 -0.71 0.81
N HIS A 169 -11.61 0.47 0.83
CA HIS A 169 -12.13 1.69 0.20
C HIS A 169 -12.37 1.51 -1.31
N ARG A 170 -11.58 0.65 -1.96
CA ARG A 170 -11.76 0.37 -3.40
C ARG A 170 -13.11 -0.25 -3.73
N PHE A 171 -13.69 -1.02 -2.82
CA PHE A 171 -15.01 -1.64 -2.98
C PHE A 171 -16.11 -0.85 -2.28
N PHE A 172 -15.77 -0.12 -1.23
CA PHE A 172 -16.69 0.65 -0.41
C PHE A 172 -16.19 2.08 -0.20
N PRO A 173 -16.18 2.93 -1.25
CA PRO A 173 -15.67 4.30 -1.14
C PRO A 173 -16.50 5.17 -0.19
N GLU A 174 -17.79 4.85 -0.01
CA GLU A 174 -18.67 5.54 0.94
C GLU A 174 -18.44 5.13 2.40
N GLY A 175 -17.59 4.13 2.67
CA GLY A 175 -17.33 3.64 4.02
C GLY A 175 -16.51 4.61 4.88
N PHE A 176 -15.58 5.32 4.26
CA PHE A 176 -14.76 6.35 4.90
C PHE A 176 -13.94 7.11 3.85
N GLU A 177 -13.39 8.27 4.20
CA GLU A 177 -12.52 9.04 3.29
C GLU A 177 -11.05 8.62 3.44
N TYR A 178 -10.47 7.93 2.44
CA TYR A 178 -9.09 7.45 2.49
C TYR A 178 -8.04 8.57 2.61
N CYS A 179 -8.26 9.71 1.94
CA CYS A 179 -7.30 10.82 1.91
C CYS A 179 -7.03 11.47 3.28
N THR A 180 -7.87 11.18 4.28
CA THR A 180 -7.75 11.71 5.64
C THR A 180 -6.92 10.82 6.58
N LEU A 181 -6.49 9.65 6.11
CA LEU A 181 -5.81 8.66 6.94
C LEU A 181 -4.35 9.04 7.21
N ASP A 182 -3.89 8.73 8.42
CA ASP A 182 -2.51 8.94 8.83
C ASP A 182 -1.77 7.59 8.95
N PRO A 183 -0.67 7.34 8.22
CA PRO A 183 0.15 6.14 8.42
C PRO A 183 0.66 5.94 9.86
N TYR A 184 0.77 7.02 10.64
CA TYR A 184 1.21 6.94 12.04
C TYR A 184 0.07 6.55 13.00
N ASP A 185 -1.20 6.66 12.59
CA ASP A 185 -2.35 6.22 13.38
C ASP A 185 -2.79 4.79 13.00
N ARG A 186 -1.84 3.86 13.20
CA ARG A 186 -1.99 2.44 12.83
C ARG A 186 -3.29 1.84 13.39
N LYS A 187 -3.59 2.14 14.66
CA LYS A 187 -4.75 1.59 15.37
C LYS A 187 -6.05 2.04 14.70
N ALA A 188 -6.20 3.34 14.44
CA ALA A 188 -7.40 3.85 13.76
C ALA A 188 -7.54 3.30 12.34
N ASN A 189 -6.43 3.15 11.61
CA ASN A 189 -6.43 2.58 10.27
C ASN A 189 -6.94 1.13 10.26
N PHE A 190 -6.37 0.26 11.10
CA PHE A 190 -6.82 -1.12 11.19
C PHE A 190 -8.30 -1.21 11.56
N GLU A 191 -8.74 -0.45 12.56
CA GLU A 191 -10.13 -0.52 13.00
C GLU A 191 -11.13 0.00 12.00
N LYS A 192 -10.77 1.08 11.30
CA LYS A 192 -11.61 1.61 10.22
C LYS A 192 -11.74 0.61 9.08
N ALA A 193 -10.63 -0.02 8.66
CA ALA A 193 -10.65 -1.02 7.60
C ALA A 193 -11.50 -2.24 7.99
N PHE A 194 -11.24 -2.84 9.15
CA PHE A 194 -11.91 -4.07 9.58
C PHE A 194 -13.39 -3.86 9.91
N ARG A 195 -13.75 -2.75 10.56
CA ARG A 195 -15.17 -2.41 10.79
C ARG A 195 -15.93 -2.25 9.48
N THR A 196 -15.33 -1.58 8.51
CA THR A 196 -15.97 -1.34 7.19
C THR A 196 -16.10 -2.64 6.40
N ALA A 197 -15.05 -3.47 6.40
CA ALA A 197 -15.04 -4.78 5.76
C ALA A 197 -16.08 -5.74 6.36
N GLU A 198 -16.28 -5.70 7.68
CA GLU A 198 -17.31 -6.48 8.37
C GLU A 198 -18.71 -5.96 8.03
N THR A 199 -18.95 -4.66 8.22
CA THR A 199 -20.29 -4.07 8.08
C THR A 199 -20.80 -4.09 6.63
N LEU A 200 -19.95 -3.71 5.67
CA LEU A 200 -20.35 -3.58 4.26
C LEU A 200 -19.97 -4.82 3.44
N GLY A 201 -18.80 -5.40 3.72
CA GLY A 201 -18.26 -6.56 3.03
C GLY A 201 -18.69 -7.91 3.61
N GLY A 202 -19.26 -7.96 4.82
CA GLY A 202 -19.60 -9.21 5.49
C GLY A 202 -18.38 -10.08 5.84
N CYS A 203 -17.18 -9.48 5.85
CA CYS A 203 -15.94 -10.20 6.12
C CYS A 203 -15.70 -10.28 7.63
N PRO A 204 -15.58 -11.49 8.22
CA PRO A 204 -15.35 -11.64 9.64
C PRO A 204 -13.98 -11.06 10.05
N ARG A 205 -13.91 -10.52 11.27
CA ARG A 205 -12.67 -9.99 11.85
C ARG A 205 -11.79 -11.14 12.35
N LEU A 206 -10.97 -11.70 11.44
CA LEU A 206 -10.01 -12.77 11.79
C LEU A 206 -8.71 -12.25 12.42
N LEU A 207 -8.49 -10.94 12.39
CA LEU A 207 -7.28 -10.29 12.92
C LEU A 207 -7.68 -9.39 14.09
N ASP A 208 -6.97 -9.55 15.21
CA ASP A 208 -7.05 -8.64 16.35
C ASP A 208 -6.12 -7.44 16.10
N VAL A 209 -6.63 -6.23 16.30
CA VAL A 209 -5.85 -5.01 16.09
C VAL A 209 -4.74 -4.85 17.12
N ASP A 210 -4.97 -5.21 18.37
CA ASP A 210 -3.94 -5.10 19.40
C ASP A 210 -2.77 -6.05 19.10
N ASP A 211 -3.03 -7.22 18.50
CA ASP A 211 -1.97 -8.14 18.06
C ASP A 211 -1.17 -7.62 16.85
N LEU A 212 -1.84 -6.97 15.89
CA LEU A 212 -1.15 -6.32 14.77
C LEU A 212 -0.28 -5.13 15.22
N LEU A 213 -0.66 -4.46 16.30
CA LEU A 213 0.08 -3.34 16.88
C LEU A 213 1.29 -3.79 17.71
N ARG A 214 1.20 -4.94 18.38
CA ARG A 214 2.28 -5.51 19.21
C ARG A 214 3.56 -5.75 18.42
N MET A 215 3.44 -6.12 17.15
CA MET A 215 4.58 -6.41 16.28
C MET A 215 4.83 -5.27 15.30
N ARG A 216 6.12 -5.05 14.97
CA ARG A 216 6.51 -4.09 13.93
C ARG A 216 5.98 -4.50 12.55
N GLU A 217 5.95 -5.80 12.30
CA GLU A 217 5.45 -6.38 11.06
C GLU A 217 4.51 -7.55 11.40
N PRO A 218 3.31 -7.62 10.79
CA PRO A 218 2.36 -8.69 11.08
C PRO A 218 2.78 -10.03 10.45
N ASP A 219 2.35 -11.16 11.03
CA ASP A 219 2.60 -12.48 10.44
C ASP A 219 1.94 -12.57 9.06
N TRP A 220 2.75 -12.89 8.05
CA TRP A 220 2.31 -12.93 6.68
C TRP A 220 1.19 -13.94 6.41
N LYS A 221 1.10 -15.02 7.18
CA LYS A 221 0.04 -16.02 7.06
C LYS A 221 -1.28 -15.47 7.57
N CYS A 222 -1.26 -14.74 8.69
CA CYS A 222 -2.46 -14.11 9.24
C CYS A 222 -3.04 -13.08 8.27
N VAL A 223 -2.19 -12.19 7.75
CA VAL A 223 -2.61 -11.19 6.74
C VAL A 223 -3.08 -11.89 5.45
N TYR A 224 -2.33 -12.87 4.94
CA TYR A 224 -2.73 -13.60 3.74
C TYR A 224 -4.11 -14.27 3.90
N THR A 225 -4.33 -14.97 5.02
CA THR A 225 -5.61 -15.63 5.32
C THR A 225 -6.75 -14.62 5.39
N TYR A 226 -6.54 -13.48 6.05
CA TYR A 226 -7.56 -12.43 6.11
C TYR A 226 -7.88 -11.85 4.73
N VAL A 227 -6.87 -11.53 3.92
CA VAL A 227 -7.07 -10.98 2.58
C VAL A 227 -7.74 -12.00 1.66
N GLN A 228 -7.39 -13.29 1.79
CA GLN A 228 -8.06 -14.37 1.08
C GLN A 228 -9.54 -14.48 1.45
N GLU A 229 -9.85 -14.35 2.73
CA GLU A 229 -11.23 -14.35 3.22
C GLU A 229 -12.01 -13.13 2.73
N PHE A 230 -11.40 -11.94 2.80
CA PHE A 230 -12.01 -10.73 2.26
C PHE A 230 -12.31 -10.86 0.76
N TYR A 231 -11.38 -11.42 -0.02
CA TYR A 231 -11.60 -11.74 -1.42
C TYR A 231 -12.79 -12.69 -1.62
N ARG A 232 -12.91 -13.76 -0.82
CA ARG A 232 -14.05 -14.69 -0.86
C ARG A 232 -15.37 -13.96 -0.60
N CYS A 233 -15.44 -13.13 0.43
CA CYS A 233 -16.63 -12.35 0.77
C CYS A 233 -17.05 -11.40 -0.38
N LEU A 234 -16.08 -10.78 -1.06
CA LEU A 234 -16.35 -9.93 -2.22
C LEU A 234 -16.87 -10.72 -3.42
N VAL A 235 -16.36 -11.94 -3.66
CA VAL A 235 -16.86 -12.83 -4.72
C VAL A 235 -18.29 -13.25 -4.43
N GLU A 236 -18.61 -13.62 -3.19
CA GLU A 236 -19.96 -14.01 -2.78
C GLU A 236 -20.97 -12.87 -2.92
N LYS A 237 -20.53 -11.63 -2.70
CA LYS A 237 -21.33 -10.42 -2.95
C LYS A 237 -21.39 -10.01 -4.42
N GLY A 238 -20.71 -10.73 -5.33
CA GLY A 238 -20.64 -10.40 -6.76
C GLY A 238 -19.81 -9.15 -7.09
N LEU A 239 -19.04 -8.63 -6.12
CA LEU A 239 -18.17 -7.46 -6.29
C LEU A 239 -16.86 -7.80 -7.01
N VAL A 240 -16.48 -9.08 -7.01
CA VAL A 240 -15.35 -9.62 -7.76
C VAL A 240 -15.84 -10.73 -8.67
N LYS A 241 -15.64 -10.56 -9.98
CA LYS A 241 -16.01 -11.55 -10.99
C LYS A 241 -14.94 -12.64 -11.06
N THR A 242 -15.26 -13.85 -10.67
CA THR A 242 -14.49 -15.04 -11.01
C THR A 242 -15.11 -15.69 -12.26
N LYS A 243 -14.29 -16.31 -13.11
CA LYS A 243 -14.84 -17.08 -14.23
C LYS A 243 -15.57 -18.29 -13.65
N GLN A 244 -16.90 -18.20 -13.55
CA GLN A 244 -17.74 -19.32 -13.16
C GLN A 244 -17.48 -20.47 -14.15
N LYS A 245 -17.19 -21.66 -13.62
CA LYS A 245 -17.30 -22.90 -14.40
C LYS A 245 -18.80 -23.10 -14.62
N THR A 246 -19.26 -22.94 -15.85
CA THR A 246 -20.61 -23.34 -16.26
C THR A 246 -20.80 -24.81 -15.84
N PRO A 247 -21.95 -25.16 -15.21
CA PRO A 247 -22.22 -26.53 -14.78
C PRO A 247 -22.21 -27.52 -15.95
#